data_AF-A0A8J7NDK6-F1
#
_entry.id   AF-A0A8J7NDK6-F1
#
_cell.length_a   1.000
_cell.length_b   1.000
_cell.length_c   1.000
_cell.angle_alpha   90.00
_cell.angle_beta   90.00
_cell.angle_gamma   90.00
#
_symmetry.space_group_name_H-M   'P 1'
#
loop_
_entity.id
_entity.type
_entity.pdbx_description
1 polymer ?
#
loop_
_entity_poly.entity_id
_entity_poly.type
_entity_poly.pdbx_seq_one_letter_code
_entity_poly.pdbx_strand_id
1 'polypeptide(L)'
;MAVLFTLIRVLLGLFFALTGAVKLTDKISEGVFRELRSQFVQFAEVFPLRVFGLKPEPDQYLLATGWTELVAGLLLAFGPRRLQELSNFTLTVVMMVALFTLLKLQEPPAVCCPAAVCLGLLLLLNLRGQGRQVKAKAE
;
A
#
# COMPACT_ATOMS: atom_id res chain seq x y z
N MET A 1 -24.16 -4.62 8.18
CA MET A 1 -22.73 -4.67 8.57
C MET A 1 -21.82 -5.32 7.52
N ALA A 2 -22.05 -6.55 7.06
CA ALA A 2 -21.14 -7.22 6.12
C ALA A 2 -20.93 -6.47 4.79
N VAL A 3 -21.99 -5.92 4.19
CA VAL A 3 -21.96 -5.18 2.92
C VAL A 3 -21.06 -3.95 2.97
N LEU A 4 -21.07 -3.21 4.10
CA LEU A 4 -20.22 -2.02 4.28
C LEU A 4 -18.74 -2.36 4.16
N PHE A 5 -18.28 -3.45 4.78
CA PHE A 5 -16.88 -3.87 4.71
C PHE A 5 -16.49 -4.40 3.34
N THR A 6 -17.42 -5.06 2.65
CA THR A 6 -17.22 -5.44 1.25
C THR A 6 -17.05 -4.21 0.38
N LEU A 7 -17.90 -3.19 0.53
CA LEU A 7 -17.77 -1.92 -0.20
C LEU A 7 -16.46 -1.23 0.12
N ILE A 8 -16.07 -1.14 1.40
CA ILE A 8 -14.79 -0.55 1.81
C ILE A 8 -13.62 -1.29 1.15
N ARG A 9 -13.63 -2.63 1.10
CA ARG A 9 -12.60 -3.43 0.43
C ARG A 9 -12.53 -3.18 -1.07
N VAL A 10 -13.67 -3.14 -1.74
CA VAL A 10 -13.74 -2.88 -3.18
C VAL A 10 -13.24 -1.48 -3.49
N LEU A 11 -13.71 -0.47 -2.74
CA LEU A 11 -13.29 0.92 -2.91
C LEU A 11 -11.78 1.10 -2.66
N LEU A 12 -11.25 0.55 -1.57
CA LEU A 12 -9.81 0.58 -1.28
C LEU A 12 -9.01 -0.18 -2.33
N GLY A 13 -9.46 -1.38 -2.72
CA GLY A 13 -8.77 -2.20 -3.71
C GLY A 13 -8.68 -1.50 -5.07
N LEU A 14 -9.77 -0.88 -5.52
CA LEU A 14 -9.79 -0.06 -6.72
C LEU A 14 -8.89 1.18 -6.58
N PHE A 15 -8.94 1.87 -5.44
CA PHE A 15 -8.06 3.00 -5.17
C PHE A 15 -6.57 2.62 -5.28
N PHE A 16 -6.16 1.53 -4.62
CA PHE A 16 -4.79 1.02 -4.69
C PHE A 16 -4.40 0.53 -6.08
N ALA A 17 -5.34 -0.08 -6.81
CA ALA A 17 -5.11 -0.47 -8.19
C ALA A 17 -4.84 0.76 -9.07
N LEU A 18 -5.60 1.84 -8.89
CA LEU A 18 -5.40 3.09 -9.60
C LEU A 18 -4.08 3.77 -9.21
N THR A 19 -3.75 3.85 -7.91
CA THR A 19 -2.47 4.44 -7.49
C THR A 19 -1.27 3.63 -7.98
N GLY A 20 -1.36 2.30 -7.96
CA GLY A 20 -0.34 1.40 -8.52
C GLY A 20 -0.20 1.58 -10.04
N ALA A 21 -1.32 1.69 -10.77
CA ALA A 21 -1.29 1.96 -12.20
C ALA A 21 -0.65 3.31 -12.54
N VAL A 22 -0.93 4.35 -11.73
CA VAL A 22 -0.29 5.67 -11.86
C VAL A 22 1.22 5.58 -11.61
N LYS A 23 1.67 4.81 -10.61
CA LYS A 23 3.10 4.56 -10.36
C LYS A 23 3.79 3.80 -11.49
N LEU A 24 3.09 2.93 -12.20
CA LEU A 24 3.64 2.15 -13.31
C LEU A 24 3.59 2.86 -14.67
N THR A 25 2.73 3.86 -14.80
CA THR A 25 2.46 4.52 -16.09
C THR A 25 3.17 5.87 -16.15
N ASP A 26 4.33 5.90 -16.79
CA ASP A 26 5.07 7.13 -17.17
C ASP A 26 4.26 8.09 -18.07
N LYS A 27 3.15 7.62 -18.66
CA LYS A 27 2.37 8.35 -19.67
C LYS A 27 1.39 9.41 -19.15
N ILE A 28 1.24 9.59 -17.83
CA ILE A 28 0.31 10.58 -17.28
C ILE A 28 0.98 11.96 -17.10
N SER A 29 2.28 12.02 -16.77
CA SER A 29 3.10 13.25 -16.77
C SER A 29 4.56 12.93 -16.41
N GLU A 30 5.51 13.21 -17.31
CA GLU A 30 6.96 13.10 -17.05
C GLU A 30 7.39 13.96 -15.84
N GLY A 31 6.68 15.06 -15.57
CA GLY A 31 6.95 15.94 -14.43
C GLY A 31 6.57 15.30 -13.09
N VAL A 32 5.40 14.65 -13.02
CA VAL A 32 4.95 13.95 -11.80
C VAL A 32 5.82 12.72 -11.54
N PHE A 33 6.26 12.02 -12.58
CA PHE A 33 7.18 10.91 -12.44
C PHE A 33 8.56 11.35 -11.93
N ARG A 34 9.09 12.49 -12.40
CA ARG A 34 10.33 13.08 -11.87
C ARG A 34 10.21 13.49 -10.40
N GLU A 35 9.09 14.09 -9.99
CA GLU A 35 8.80 14.45 -8.60
C GLU A 35 8.69 13.20 -7.72
N LEU A 36 7.95 12.17 -8.17
CA LEU A 36 7.85 10.88 -7.48
C LEU A 36 9.20 10.18 -7.37
N ARG A 37 10.02 10.21 -8.42
CA ARG A 37 11.36 9.61 -8.45
C ARG A 37 12.29 10.32 -7.46
N SER A 38 12.20 11.64 -7.36
CA SER A 38 12.91 12.44 -6.34
C SER A 38 12.50 12.02 -4.92
N GLN A 39 11.20 11.89 -4.66
CA GLN A 39 10.70 11.39 -3.36
C GLN A 39 11.11 9.94 -3.11
N PHE A 40 11.15 9.09 -4.14
CA PHE A 40 11.57 7.69 -4.02
C PHE A 40 13.08 7.53 -3.80
N VAL A 41 13.91 8.44 -4.33
CA VAL A 41 15.35 8.52 -4.01
C VAL A 41 15.53 8.82 -2.53
N GLN A 42 14.78 9.78 -1.98
CA GLN A 42 14.77 10.06 -0.55
C GLN A 42 14.17 8.90 0.25
N PHE A 43 13.14 8.22 -0.26
CA PHE A 43 12.57 7.04 0.39
C PHE A 43 13.55 5.86 0.45
N ALA A 44 14.35 5.65 -0.60
CA ALA A 44 15.43 4.67 -0.63
C ALA A 44 16.55 4.99 0.37
N GLU A 45 16.72 6.27 0.74
CA GLU A 45 17.70 6.68 1.76
C GLU A 45 17.29 6.37 3.20
N VAL A 46 15.99 6.39 3.49
CA VAL A 46 15.42 6.11 4.83
C VAL A 46 14.75 4.75 4.92
N PHE A 47 14.79 3.97 3.84
CA PHE A 47 14.23 2.64 3.82
C PHE A 47 14.92 1.74 4.86
N PRO A 48 14.17 0.99 5.69
CA PRO A 48 14.78 0.09 6.68
C PRO A 48 15.65 -1.01 6.04
N LEU A 49 15.53 -1.28 4.72
CA LEU A 49 16.45 -2.17 3.99
C LEU A 49 17.87 -1.62 3.83
N ARG A 50 18.11 -0.31 4.03
CA ARG A 50 19.49 0.22 4.10
C ARG A 50 20.27 -0.39 5.26
N VAL A 51 19.58 -0.78 6.34
CA VAL A 51 20.16 -1.52 7.47
C VAL A 51 20.70 -2.89 7.03
N PHE A 52 20.15 -3.45 5.95
CA PHE A 52 20.60 -4.71 5.33
C PHE A 52 21.63 -4.50 4.20
N GLY A 53 22.06 -3.26 3.91
CA GLY A 53 23.10 -2.97 2.92
C GLY A 53 22.66 -3.04 1.45
N LEU A 54 21.38 -3.29 1.18
CA LEU A 54 20.83 -3.27 -0.17
C LEU A 54 20.43 -1.82 -0.52
N LYS A 55 21.06 -1.26 -1.57
CA LYS A 55 20.61 -0.01 -2.22
C LYS A 55 19.71 -0.39 -3.39
N PRO A 56 18.38 -0.48 -3.21
CA PRO A 56 17.49 -0.68 -4.34
C PRO A 56 17.53 0.55 -5.24
N GLU A 57 17.64 0.34 -6.55
CA GLU A 57 17.50 1.41 -7.53
C GLU A 57 16.09 2.04 -7.39
N PRO A 58 15.96 3.37 -7.34
CA PRO A 58 14.68 4.05 -7.11
C PRO A 58 13.61 3.66 -8.13
N ASP A 59 13.98 3.49 -9.39
CA ASP A 59 13.07 3.08 -10.47
C ASP A 59 12.56 1.66 -10.28
N GLN A 60 13.44 0.73 -9.90
CA GLN A 60 13.06 -0.64 -9.61
C GLN A 60 12.18 -0.73 -8.37
N TYR A 61 12.45 0.09 -7.35
CA TYR A 61 11.64 0.16 -6.13
C TYR A 61 10.25 0.75 -6.42
N LEU A 62 10.15 1.78 -7.25
CA LEU A 62 8.89 2.38 -7.69
C LEU A 62 8.06 1.42 -8.54
N LEU A 63 8.68 0.72 -9.50
CA LEU A 63 8.02 -0.31 -10.29
C LEU A 63 7.56 -1.49 -9.42
N ALA A 64 8.41 -1.98 -8.52
CA ALA A 64 8.07 -3.09 -7.64
C ALA A 64 6.89 -2.75 -6.72
N THR A 65 6.92 -1.57 -6.09
CA THR A 65 5.81 -1.10 -5.24
C THR A 65 4.54 -0.82 -6.05
N GLY A 66 4.66 -0.24 -7.25
CA GLY A 66 3.53 -0.01 -8.16
C GLY A 66 2.85 -1.30 -8.59
N TRP A 67 3.61 -2.32 -9.00
CA TRP A 67 3.07 -3.65 -9.33
C TRP A 67 2.46 -4.33 -8.12
N THR A 68 3.09 -4.19 -6.95
CA THR A 68 2.57 -4.76 -5.71
C THR A 68 1.24 -4.12 -5.34
N GLU A 69 1.13 -2.79 -5.37
CA GLU A 69 -0.12 -2.07 -5.10
C GLU A 69 -1.20 -2.37 -6.14
N LEU A 70 -0.83 -2.49 -7.42
CA LEU A 70 -1.77 -2.82 -8.49
C LEU A 70 -2.36 -4.22 -8.30
N VAL A 71 -1.50 -5.23 -8.21
CA VAL A 71 -1.92 -6.63 -8.08
C VAL A 71 -2.66 -6.84 -6.77
N ALA A 72 -2.14 -6.30 -5.66
CA ALA A 72 -2.81 -6.40 -4.37
C ALA A 72 -4.15 -5.64 -4.40
N GLY A 73 -4.21 -4.41 -4.92
CA GLY A 73 -5.47 -3.66 -5.05
C GLY A 73 -6.56 -4.44 -5.79
N LEU A 74 -6.21 -5.05 -6.92
CA LEU A 74 -7.13 -5.90 -7.69
C LEU A 74 -7.55 -7.17 -6.92
N LEU A 75 -6.61 -7.84 -6.24
CA LEU A 75 -6.90 -9.01 -5.41
C LEU A 75 -7.74 -8.66 -4.18
N LEU A 76 -7.59 -7.46 -3.62
CA LEU A 76 -8.42 -6.99 -2.50
C LEU A 76 -9.86 -6.71 -2.95
N ALA A 77 -10.04 -6.15 -4.16
CA ALA A 77 -11.35 -5.82 -4.70
C ALA A 77 -12.11 -7.05 -5.22
N PHE A 78 -11.46 -7.90 -5.99
CA PHE A 78 -12.11 -8.99 -6.75
C PHE A 78 -11.66 -10.39 -6.33
N GLY A 79 -10.63 -10.51 -5.48
CA GLY A 79 -10.08 -11.80 -5.11
C GLY A 79 -10.99 -12.62 -4.20
N PRO A 80 -10.77 -13.94 -4.11
CA PRO A 80 -11.41 -14.79 -3.12
C PRO A 80 -10.93 -14.44 -1.71
N ARG A 81 -11.70 -14.82 -0.70
CA ARG A 81 -11.51 -14.38 0.69
C ARG A 81 -10.09 -14.58 1.26
N ARG A 82 -9.41 -15.67 0.90
CA ARG A 82 -8.02 -15.94 1.29
C ARG A 82 -7.03 -14.95 0.66
N LEU A 83 -7.21 -14.62 -0.62
CA LEU A 83 -6.39 -13.66 -1.34
C LEU A 83 -6.68 -12.23 -0.89
N GLN A 84 -7.93 -11.89 -0.54
CA GLN A 84 -8.27 -10.59 0.05
C GLN A 84 -7.55 -10.38 1.39
N GLU A 85 -7.49 -11.40 2.26
CA GLU A 85 -6.78 -11.29 3.54
C GLU A 85 -5.28 -11.12 3.35
N LEU A 86 -4.68 -11.91 2.45
CA LEU A 86 -3.26 -11.77 2.12
C LEU A 86 -2.97 -10.38 1.53
N SER A 87 -3.77 -9.95 0.57
CA SER A 87 -3.64 -8.65 -0.07
C SER A 87 -3.81 -7.51 0.93
N ASN A 88 -4.77 -7.60 1.84
CA ASN A 88 -4.99 -6.60 2.88
C ASN A 88 -3.77 -6.50 3.80
N PHE A 89 -3.16 -7.63 4.16
CA PHE A 89 -1.90 -7.67 4.91
C PHE A 89 -0.75 -7.01 4.12
N THR A 90 -0.54 -7.40 2.86
CA THR A 90 0.50 -6.81 2.01
C THR A 90 0.33 -5.30 1.86
N LEU A 91 -0.87 -4.81 1.53
CA LEU A 91 -1.15 -3.38 1.40
C LEU A 91 -0.97 -2.63 2.73
N THR A 92 -1.27 -3.26 3.87
CA THR A 92 -1.01 -2.67 5.19
C THR A 92 0.49 -2.46 5.40
N VAL A 93 1.33 -3.45 5.07
CA VAL A 93 2.79 -3.34 5.17
C VAL A 93 3.31 -2.24 4.26
N VAL A 94 2.85 -2.19 2.99
CA VAL A 94 3.23 -1.14 2.05
C VAL A 94 2.89 0.25 2.58
N MET A 95 1.68 0.43 3.13
CA MET A 95 1.27 1.72 3.70
C MET A 95 2.00 2.07 5.00
N MET A 96 2.35 1.11 5.84
CA MET A 96 3.18 1.36 7.03
C MET A 96 4.56 1.87 6.64
N VAL A 97 5.17 1.24 5.64
CA VAL A 97 6.46 1.67 5.10
C VAL A 97 6.33 3.06 4.47
N ALA A 98 5.32 3.30 3.64
CA ALA A 98 5.09 4.61 3.04
C ALA A 98 4.91 5.71 4.11
N LEU A 99 4.09 5.47 5.14
CA LEU A 99 3.87 6.41 6.23
C LEU A 99 5.13 6.66 7.04
N PHE A 100 5.90 5.62 7.37
CA PHE A 100 7.20 5.76 8.05
C PHE A 100 8.15 6.64 7.25
N THR A 101 8.16 6.46 5.93
CA THR A 101 9.08 7.21 5.06
C THR A 101 8.63 8.67 4.91
N LEU A 102 7.33 8.93 4.77
CA LEU A 102 6.76 10.29 4.80
C LEU A 102 7.06 11.02 6.12
N LEU A 103 6.93 10.33 7.26
CA LEU A 103 7.28 10.88 8.57
C LEU A 103 8.78 11.20 8.69
N LYS A 104 9.64 10.39 8.08
CA LYS A 104 11.08 10.61 8.05
C LYS A 104 11.49 11.77 7.13
N LEU A 105 10.77 11.99 6.04
CA LEU A 105 11.00 13.11 5.11
C LEU A 105 10.44 14.45 5.61
N GLN A 106 9.73 14.48 6.76
CA GLN A 106 9.06 15.68 7.29
C GLN A 106 8.10 16.34 6.27
N GLU A 107 7.49 15.55 5.40
CA GLU A 107 6.46 16.06 4.47
C GLU A 107 5.26 16.60 5.25
N PRO A 108 4.55 17.62 4.71
CA PRO A 108 3.46 18.26 5.42
C PRO A 108 2.35 17.24 5.73
N PRO A 109 1.65 17.39 6.87
CA PRO A 109 0.67 16.40 7.33
C PRO A 109 -0.47 16.17 6.32
N ALA A 110 -0.73 17.14 5.44
CA ALA A 110 -1.68 17.01 4.34
C ALA A 110 -1.34 15.86 3.37
N VAL A 111 -0.06 15.56 3.16
CA VAL A 111 0.42 14.46 2.30
C VAL A 111 0.38 13.13 3.06
N CYS A 112 0.53 13.15 4.39
CA CYS A 112 0.38 11.96 5.24
C CYS A 112 -1.08 11.52 5.43
N CYS A 113 -2.05 12.45 5.37
CA CYS A 113 -3.47 12.16 5.55
C CYS A 113 -3.99 10.97 4.72
N PRO A 114 -3.84 10.94 3.38
CA PRO A 114 -4.34 9.82 2.58
C PRO A 114 -3.66 8.49 2.93
N ALA A 115 -2.35 8.51 3.23
CA ALA A 115 -1.62 7.31 3.65
C ALA A 115 -2.13 6.79 5.00
N ALA A 116 -2.32 7.68 5.98
CA ALA A 116 -2.81 7.35 7.31
C ALA A 116 -4.25 6.83 7.30
N VAL A 117 -5.14 7.45 6.51
CA VAL A 117 -6.53 7.02 6.36
C VAL A 117 -6.60 5.62 5.74
N CYS A 118 -5.86 5.39 4.65
CA CYS A 118 -5.82 4.07 4.02
C CYS A 118 -5.24 3.01 4.95
N LEU A 119 -4.16 3.34 5.68
CA LEU A 119 -3.58 2.44 6.69
C LEU A 119 -4.62 2.08 7.78
N GLY A 120 -5.33 3.06 8.32
CA GLY A 120 -6.35 2.86 9.34
C GLY A 120 -7.49 1.94 8.86
N LEU A 121 -7.96 2.15 7.63
CA LEU A 121 -9.00 1.30 7.04
C LEU A 121 -8.51 -0.12 6.78
N LEU A 122 -7.29 -0.30 6.28
CA LEU A 122 -6.69 -1.63 6.05
C LEU A 122 -6.48 -2.40 7.36
N LEU A 123 -6.01 -1.72 8.42
CA LEU A 123 -5.87 -2.29 9.77
C LEU A 123 -7.22 -2.73 10.33
N LEU A 124 -8.26 -1.92 10.16
CA LEU A 124 -9.62 -2.26 10.58
C LEU A 124 -10.12 -3.54 9.86
N LEU A 125 -9.85 -3.66 8.56
CA LEU A 125 -10.16 -4.87 7.79
C LEU A 125 -9.32 -6.09 8.23
N ASN A 126 -8.07 -5.88 8.66
CA ASN A 126 -7.14 -6.94 9.08
C ASN A 126 -7.50 -7.54 10.43
N LEU A 127 -7.72 -6.69 11.44
CA LEU A 127 -8.10 -7.12 12.79
C LEU A 127 -9.36 -7.99 12.77
N ARG A 128 -10.31 -7.66 11.89
CA ARG A 128 -11.54 -8.42 11.73
C ARG A 128 -11.36 -9.72 10.95
N GLY A 129 -10.42 -9.77 10.01
CA GLY A 129 -10.04 -11.01 9.32
C GLY A 129 -9.40 -12.01 10.28
N GLN A 130 -8.44 -11.56 11.10
CA GLN A 130 -7.78 -12.40 12.10
C GLN A 130 -8.73 -12.90 13.18
N GLY A 131 -9.63 -12.06 13.71
CA GLY A 131 -10.63 -12.50 14.69
C GLY A 131 -11.58 -13.59 14.18
N ARG A 132 -11.75 -13.70 12.85
CA ARG A 132 -12.57 -14.72 12.21
C ARG A 132 -11.79 -16.00 11.89
N GLN A 133 -10.50 -15.91 11.57
CA GLN A 133 -9.58 -17.06 11.43
C GLN A 133 -9.30 -17.74 12.78
N VAL A 134 -9.11 -16.97 13.86
CA VAL A 134 -8.84 -17.49 15.21
C VAL A 134 -10.02 -18.29 15.74
N LYS A 135 -11.26 -17.82 15.52
CA LYS A 135 -12.46 -18.59 15.88
C LYS A 135 -12.61 -19.88 15.07
N ALA A 136 -12.34 -19.86 13.77
CA ALA A 136 -12.45 -21.03 12.90
C ALA A 136 -11.38 -22.13 13.16
N LYS A 137 -10.33 -21.83 13.92
CA LYS A 137 -9.32 -22.80 14.37
C LYS A 137 -9.58 -23.36 15.77
N ALA A 138 -10.56 -22.79 16.49
CA ALA A 138 -10.89 -23.15 17.87
C ALA A 138 -12.20 -23.96 18.00
N GLU A 139 -12.96 -24.10 16.91
CA GLU A 139 -14.02 -25.11 16.71
C GLU A 139 -13.48 -26.31 15.94
#